data_AF-A0A1V5W3I7-F1
#
_entry.id   AF-A0A1V5W3I7-F1
#
_cell.length_a   1.000
_cell.length_b   1.000
_cell.length_c   1.000
_cell.angle_alpha   90.00
_cell.angle_beta   90.00
_cell.angle_gamma   90.00
#
_symmetry.space_group_name_H-M   'P 1'
#
loop_
_entity.id
_entity.type
_entity.pdbx_description
1 polymer ?
#
loop_
_entity_poly.entity_id
_entity_poly.type
_entity_poly.pdbx_seq_one_letter_code
_entity_poly.pdbx_strand_id
1 'polypeptide(L)' 'MGIKTYVKESYTELAHKVSWPSAKELQSSAIIVLVATFIFALIVMVMDFSFSLVMKDVIYKFFH' A
#
# COMPACT_ATOMS: atom_id res chain seq x y z
N MET A 1 32.33 -23.22 3.71
CA MET A 1 31.31 -22.87 2.69
C MET A 1 31.03 -21.39 2.80
N GLY A 2 31.44 -20.59 1.81
CA GLY A 2 31.34 -19.13 1.89
C GLY A 2 29.92 -18.64 1.66
N ILE A 3 29.56 -17.51 2.29
CA ILE A 3 28.28 -16.81 2.15
C ILE A 3 27.91 -16.58 0.66
N LYS A 4 28.91 -16.40 -0.21
CA LYS A 4 28.72 -16.28 -1.67
C LYS A 4 27.98 -17.46 -2.29
N THR A 5 28.24 -18.69 -1.83
CA THR A 5 27.61 -19.89 -2.38
C THR A 5 26.17 -20.02 -1.89
N TYR A 6 25.93 -19.77 -0.60
CA TYR A 6 24.59 -19.76 0.00
C TYR A 6 23.65 -18.76 -0.68
N VAL A 7 24.11 -17.52 -0.89
CA VAL A 7 23.32 -16.51 -1.59
C VAL A 7 23.00 -16.98 -3.01
N LYS A 8 23.98 -17.54 -3.73
CA LYS A 8 23.78 -18.02 -5.10
C LYS A 8 22.76 -19.18 -5.16
N GLU A 9 22.82 -20.12 -4.23
CA GLU A 9 21.84 -21.21 -4.12
C GLU A 9 20.46 -20.69 -3.76
N SER A 10 20.33 -19.78 -2.79
CA SER A 10 19.05 -19.17 -2.42
C SER A 10 18.42 -18.36 -3.56
N TYR A 11 19.20 -17.63 -4.37
CA TYR A 11 18.67 -16.96 -5.57
C TYR A 11 18.18 -17.97 -6.62
N THR A 12 18.90 -19.09 -6.79
CA THR A 12 18.53 -20.11 -7.77
C THR A 12 17.27 -20.86 -7.31
N GLU A 13 17.13 -21.14 -6.01
CA GLU A 13 15.91 -21.71 -5.42
C GLU A 13 14.71 -20.75 -5.52
N LEU A 14 14.90 -19.47 -5.19
CA LEU A 14 13.84 -18.47 -5.23
C LEU A 14 13.38 -18.15 -6.67
N ALA A 15 14.27 -18.26 -7.65
CA ALA A 15 13.94 -18.03 -9.05
C ALA A 15 13.32 -19.25 -9.74
N HIS A 16 13.73 -20.48 -9.38
CA HIS A 16 13.28 -21.70 -10.06
C HIS A 16 12.18 -22.49 -9.31
N LYS A 17 12.02 -22.30 -8.00
CA LYS A 17 11.06 -23.06 -7.16
C LYS A 17 9.89 -22.23 -6.66
N VAL A 18 9.80 -20.97 -7.07
CA VAL A 18 8.74 -20.06 -6.66
C VAL A 18 8.14 -19.50 -7.94
N SER A 19 6.83 -19.65 -8.09
CA SER A 19 6.07 -19.09 -9.20
C SER A 19 6.05 -17.57 -9.09
N TRP A 20 7.16 -16.91 -9.39
CA TRP A 20 7.18 -15.47 -9.60
C TRP A 20 6.34 -15.19 -10.84
N PRO A 21 5.25 -14.42 -10.71
CA PRO A 21 4.52 -13.96 -11.87
C PRO A 21 5.46 -13.14 -12.76
N SER A 22 5.17 -13.09 -14.05
CA SER A 22 5.97 -12.27 -14.96
C SER A 22 5.97 -10.81 -14.51
N ALA A 23 7.03 -10.05 -14.80
CA ALA A 23 7.12 -8.64 -14.41
C ALA A 23 5.90 -7.81 -14.86
N LYS A 24 5.26 -8.22 -15.96
CA LYS A 24 4.02 -7.61 -16.46
C LYS A 24 2.79 -7.91 -15.59
N GLU A 25 2.66 -9.12 -15.06
CA GLU A 25 1.56 -9.50 -14.16
C GLU A 25 1.72 -8.87 -12.78
N LEU A 26 2.96 -8.73 -12.30
CA LEU A 26 3.24 -7.97 -11.07
C LEU A 26 2.81 -6.51 -11.22
N GLN A 27 3.17 -5.87 -12.32
CA GLN A 27 2.78 -4.48 -12.59
C GLN A 27 1.25 -4.35 -12.70
N SER A 28 0.58 -5.29 -13.38
CA SER A 28 -0.88 -5.30 -13.46
C SER A 28 -1.53 -5.37 -12.07
N SER A 29 -1.04 -6.25 -11.20
CA SER A 29 -1.54 -6.39 -9.83
C SER A 29 -1.23 -5.15 -8.99
N ALA A 30 -0.04 -4.56 -9.15
CA ALA A 30 0.37 -3.36 -8.44
C ALA A 30 -0.45 -2.13 -8.85
N ILE A 31 -0.82 -2.00 -10.13
CA ILE A 31 -1.65 -0.90 -10.62
C ILE A 31 -3.06 -0.98 -10.01
N ILE A 32 -3.64 -2.18 -9.91
CA ILE A 32 -4.94 -2.37 -9.26
C ILE A 32 -4.89 -1.95 -7.80
N VAL A 33 -3.84 -2.37 -7.06
CA VAL A 33 -3.64 -1.98 -5.66
C VAL A 33 -3.45 -0.46 -5.54
N LEU A 34 -2.69 0.17 -6.44
CA LEU A 34 -2.46 1.61 -6.45
C LEU A 34 -3.76 2.41 -6.66
N VAL A 35 -4.64 1.94 -7.54
CA VAL A 35 -5.95 2.56 -7.74
C VAL A 35 -6.84 2.37 -6.50
N ALA A 36 -6.81 1.19 -5.89
CA ALA A 36 -7.55 0.93 -4.66
C ALA A 36 -7.10 1.84 -3.50
N THR A 37 -5.78 1.99 -3.28
CA THR A 37 -5.24 2.87 -2.25
C THR A 37 -5.54 4.34 -2.54
N PHE A 38 -5.57 4.75 -3.81
CA PHE A 38 -5.96 6.09 -4.20
C PHE A 38 -7.42 6.40 -3.82
N ILE A 39 -8.34 5.46 -4.04
CA ILE A 39 -9.74 5.62 -3.64
C ILE A 39 -9.86 5.73 -2.11
N PHE A 40 -9.14 4.89 -1.35
CA PHE A 40 -9.12 5.01 0.11
C PHE A 40 -8.57 6.36 0.59
N ALA A 41 -7.54 6.89 -0.06
CA ALA A 41 -7.00 8.21 0.25
C ALA A 41 -8.04 9.33 0.06
N LEU A 42 -8.86 9.26 -1.00
CA LEU A 42 -9.96 10.22 -1.20
C LEU A 42 -11.03 10.12 -0.11
N ILE A 43 -11.37 8.91 0.32
CA ILE A 43 -12.36 8.70 1.40
C ILE A 43 -11.83 9.30 2.72
N VAL A 44 -10.56 9.05 3.06
CA VAL A 44 -9.94 9.62 4.26
C VAL A 44 -9.90 11.15 4.18
N MET A 45 -9.60 11.72 3.01
CA MET A 45 -9.62 13.17 2.81
C MET A 45 -11.01 13.77 3.10
N VAL A 46 -12.09 13.13 2.63
CA VAL A 46 -13.46 13.56 2.92
C VAL A 46 -13.76 13.45 4.41
N MET A 47 -13.33 12.36 5.04
CA MET A 47 -13.49 12.14 6.47
C MET A 47 -12.78 13.23 7.29
N ASP A 48 -11.51 13.52 7.00
CA ASP A 48 -10.73 14.56 7.68
C ASP A 48 -11.36 15.95 7.53
N PHE A 49 -11.89 16.26 6.35
CA PHE A 49 -12.60 17.52 6.09
C PHE A 49 -13.90 17.60 6.90
N SER A 50 -14.69 16.51 6.89
CA SER A 50 -15.96 16.44 7.63
C SER A 50 -15.74 16.60 9.14
N PHE A 51 -14.72 15.94 9.71
CA PHE A 51 -14.38 16.08 11.12
C PHE A 51 -13.92 17.49 11.48
N SER A 52 -13.10 18.12 10.63
CA SER A 52 -12.69 19.51 10.84
C SER A 52 -13.87 20.47 10.84
N LEU A 53 -14.84 20.26 9.95
CA LEU A 53 -16.07 21.07 9.89
C LEU A 53 -16.91 20.86 11.15
N VAL A 54 -17.19 19.61 11.52
CA VAL A 54 -18.00 19.26 12.69
C VAL A 54 -17.38 19.78 13.98
N MET A 55 -16.07 19.59 14.17
CA MET A 55 -15.40 20.13 15.36
C MET A 55 -15.51 21.65 15.42
N LYS A 56 -15.14 22.37 14.36
CA LYS A 56 -15.11 23.85 14.35
C LYS A 56 -16.50 24.45 14.48
N ASP A 57 -17.47 23.95 13.70
CA ASP A 57 -18.77 24.59 13.57
C ASP A 57 -19.80 24.10 14.59
N VAL A 58 -19.68 22.87 15.09
CA VAL A 58 -20.63 22.32 16.05
C VAL A 58 -20.06 22.32 17.46
N ILE A 59 -18.86 21.77 17.67
CA ILE A 59 -18.35 21.54 19.03
C ILE A 59 -17.73 22.83 19.60
N TYR A 60 -16.82 23.47 18.87
CA TYR A 60 -16.12 24.66 19.36
C TYR A 60 -17.03 25.88 19.48
N LYS A 61 -18.00 26.07 18.56
CA LYS A 61 -19.01 27.15 18.64
C LYS A 61 -20.12 26.91 19.66
N PHE A 62 -20.34 25.67 20.10
CA PHE A 62 -21.34 25.37 21.13
C PHE A 62 -20.77 25.53 22.54
N PHE A 63 -19.47 25.30 22.71
CA PHE A 63 -18.77 25.45 23.99
C PHE A 63 -18.26 26.86 24.31
N HIS A 64 -18.32 27.80 23.36
CA HIS A 64 -18.13 29.24 23.56
C HIS A 64 -19.42 29.97 23.23
#